data_AF-A0A9X0BD04-F1
#
_entry.id   AF-A0A9X0BD04-F1
#
_cell.length_a   1.000
_cell.length_b   1.000
_cell.length_c   1.000
_cell.angle_alpha   90.00
_cell.angle_beta   90.00
_cell.angle_gamma   90.00
#
_symmetry.space_group_name_H-M   'P 1'
#
loop_
_entity.id
_entity.type
_entity.pdbx_description
1 polymer ?
#
loop_
_entity_poly.entity_id
_entity_poly.type
_entity_poly.pdbx_seq_one_letter_code
_entity_poly.pdbx_strand_id
1 'polypeptide(L)'
;MKVDFKKIFPALTAFIAFILTLCCLFAGTQQNLLDGADLLTLYTPEGGTDSKASAFYSIHVMSYCHGTLETVEPGSSSSARNVTACSNRKLLFAFDPTQEWEDGVSHGPNLEWPRVISDDFHAFRMTTRSMAVMYMIGVGAIGSALVARVVSLIAPRRQQGLFEFGFLLFGALSLSIASIIATVIAFEFVDLINAHGDGSNVSAKYGDKFLGMTWASAGLLLVGSISSFINVFVRGMQPEPAPAPPKDEEEGDED
;
A
#
# COMPACT_ATOMS: atom_id res chain seq x y z
N MET A 1 -20.00 -12.48 -28.01
CA MET A 1 -19.65 -11.33 -27.15
C MET A 1 -18.19 -10.94 -27.45
N LYS A 2 -17.94 -9.88 -28.20
CA LYS A 2 -16.57 -9.44 -28.54
C LYS A 2 -16.05 -8.60 -27.38
N VAL A 3 -15.11 -9.15 -26.60
CA VAL A 3 -14.52 -8.48 -25.45
C VAL A 3 -13.52 -7.44 -25.96
N ASP A 4 -13.84 -6.15 -25.83
CA ASP A 4 -12.92 -5.07 -26.20
C ASP A 4 -11.88 -4.88 -25.08
N PHE A 5 -10.77 -5.60 -25.21
CA PHE A 5 -9.67 -5.63 -24.23
C PHE A 5 -9.19 -4.21 -23.84
N LYS A 6 -9.22 -3.27 -24.79
CA LYS A 6 -8.77 -1.89 -24.56
C LYS A 6 -9.69 -1.13 -23.61
N LYS A 7 -10.98 -1.48 -23.53
CA LYS A 7 -11.93 -0.88 -22.60
C LYS A 7 -11.86 -1.49 -21.21
N ILE A 8 -11.39 -2.73 -21.08
CA ILE A 8 -11.32 -3.47 -19.81
C ILE A 8 -9.98 -3.23 -19.10
N PHE A 9 -8.95 -2.86 -19.85
CA PHE A 9 -7.62 -2.63 -19.31
C PHE A 9 -7.56 -1.70 -18.07
N PRO A 10 -8.23 -0.52 -18.03
CA PRO A 10 -8.23 0.32 -16.83
C PRO A 10 -8.86 -0.36 -15.60
N ALA A 11 -9.91 -1.16 -15.80
CA ALA A 11 -10.56 -1.89 -14.72
C ALA A 11 -9.67 -3.04 -14.20
N LEU A 12 -8.91 -3.69 -15.09
CA LEU A 12 -7.97 -4.74 -14.72
C LEU A 12 -6.82 -4.17 -13.86
N THR A 13 -6.21 -3.06 -14.29
CA THR A 13 -5.13 -2.44 -13.51
C THR A 13 -5.65 -1.91 -12.17
N ALA A 14 -6.86 -1.34 -12.15
CA ALA A 14 -7.53 -0.92 -10.92
C ALA A 14 -7.82 -2.09 -9.98
N PHE A 15 -8.24 -3.24 -10.50
CA PHE A 15 -8.51 -4.43 -9.68
C PHE A 15 -7.23 -4.99 -9.05
N ILE A 16 -6.14 -5.09 -9.81
CA ILE A 16 -4.84 -5.53 -9.28
C ILE A 16 -4.34 -4.54 -8.23
N ALA A 17 -4.38 -3.24 -8.52
CA ALA A 17 -3.97 -2.20 -7.58
C ALA A 17 -4.83 -2.20 -6.30
N PHE A 18 -6.13 -2.44 -6.42
CA PHE A 18 -7.04 -2.58 -5.29
C PHE A 18 -6.59 -3.71 -4.35
N ILE A 19 -6.30 -4.89 -4.91
CA ILE A 19 -5.81 -6.03 -4.11
C ILE A 19 -4.46 -5.72 -3.47
N LEU A 20 -3.50 -5.17 -4.21
CA LEU A 20 -2.19 -4.80 -3.64
C LEU A 20 -2.33 -3.80 -2.50
N THR A 21 -3.20 -2.80 -2.63
CA THR A 21 -3.43 -1.79 -1.59
C THR A 21 -4.11 -2.39 -0.36
N LEU A 22 -5.06 -3.31 -0.56
CA LEU A 22 -5.65 -4.06 0.55
C LEU A 22 -4.61 -4.93 1.26
N CYS A 23 -3.72 -5.59 0.52
CA CYS A 23 -2.59 -6.32 1.11
C CYS A 23 -1.70 -5.41 1.95
N CYS A 24 -1.39 -4.20 1.48
CA CYS A 24 -0.62 -3.21 2.26
C CYS A 24 -1.34 -2.74 3.53
N LEU A 25 -2.66 -2.51 3.48
CA LEU A 25 -3.45 -2.07 4.64
C LEU A 25 -3.64 -3.16 5.69
N PHE A 26 -3.87 -4.39 5.23
CA PHE A 26 -4.18 -5.54 6.10
C PHE A 26 -2.98 -6.44 6.39
N ALA A 27 -1.78 -6.07 5.94
CA ALA A 27 -0.54 -6.69 6.39
C ALA A 27 -0.48 -6.66 7.93
N GLY A 28 -0.09 -7.79 8.54
CA GLY A 28 -0.02 -7.91 10.01
C GLY A 28 -1.36 -8.23 10.71
N THR A 29 -2.44 -8.49 9.97
CA THR A 29 -3.71 -8.92 10.59
C THR A 29 -3.61 -10.32 11.23
N GLN A 30 -2.71 -11.17 10.73
CA GLN A 30 -2.48 -12.54 11.20
C GLN A 30 -0.98 -12.85 11.18
N GLN A 31 -0.52 -13.75 12.06
CA GLN A 31 0.90 -14.07 12.30
C GLN A 31 1.68 -14.56 11.06
N ASN A 32 1.01 -15.06 10.02
CA ASN A 32 1.64 -15.61 8.81
C ASN A 32 1.16 -14.93 7.52
N LEU A 33 0.44 -13.81 7.62
CA LEU A 33 -0.11 -13.15 6.45
C LEU A 33 0.88 -12.10 5.94
N LEU A 34 1.54 -12.43 4.81
CA LEU A 34 2.55 -11.62 4.13
C LEU A 34 3.79 -11.32 4.99
N ASP A 35 4.58 -12.35 5.31
CA ASP A 35 5.86 -12.18 6.00
C ASP A 35 6.81 -11.27 5.21
N GLY A 36 7.26 -10.20 5.86
CA GLY A 36 8.11 -9.15 5.28
C GLY A 36 7.36 -8.03 4.54
N ALA A 37 6.03 -7.98 4.60
CA ALA A 37 5.23 -6.84 4.13
C ALA A 37 4.95 -5.81 5.23
N ASP A 38 5.86 -5.70 6.19
CA ASP A 38 5.91 -4.61 7.15
C ASP A 38 6.39 -3.31 6.50
N LEU A 39 5.97 -2.17 7.03
CA LEU A 39 6.50 -0.86 6.66
C LEU A 39 7.96 -0.75 7.10
N LEU A 40 8.23 -1.17 8.34
CA LEU A 40 9.56 -1.29 8.92
C LEU A 40 9.54 -2.30 10.08
N THR A 41 10.68 -2.92 10.33
CA THR A 41 10.91 -3.84 11.44
C THR A 41 11.95 -3.23 12.38
N LEU A 42 11.64 -3.22 13.68
CA LEU A 42 12.56 -2.89 14.75
C LEU A 42 13.11 -4.18 15.35
N TYR A 43 14.41 -4.20 15.62
CA TYR A 43 15.11 -5.22 16.36
C TYR A 43 15.54 -4.63 17.68
N THR A 44 15.25 -5.35 18.76
CA THR A 44 15.66 -4.96 20.10
C THR A 44 16.52 -6.07 20.69
N PRO A 45 17.44 -5.75 21.62
CA PRO A 45 18.18 -6.80 22.30
C PRO A 45 17.18 -7.73 23.00
N GLU A 46 17.28 -9.04 22.77
CA GLU A 46 16.63 -10.02 23.63
C GLU A 46 17.11 -9.73 25.04
N GLY A 47 16.23 -9.18 25.84
CA GLY A 47 16.63 -8.83 27.17
C GLY A 47 16.81 -10.11 28.00
N GLY A 48 17.74 -10.05 28.95
CA GLY A 48 17.98 -11.15 29.87
C GLY A 48 16.71 -11.52 30.65
N THR A 49 16.80 -12.52 31.52
CA THR A 49 15.70 -13.18 32.27
C THR A 49 14.62 -12.30 32.94
N ASP A 50 14.77 -10.98 33.00
CA ASP A 50 13.81 -9.99 33.55
C ASP A 50 13.18 -9.05 32.51
N SER A 51 13.52 -9.18 31.23
CA SER A 51 13.10 -8.28 30.16
C SER A 51 11.94 -8.86 29.35
N LYS A 52 10.77 -8.24 29.39
CA LYS A 52 9.59 -8.63 28.57
C LYS A 52 9.61 -8.15 27.11
N ALA A 53 10.68 -7.50 26.66
CA ALA A 53 10.78 -7.00 25.29
C ALA A 53 10.92 -8.16 24.28
N SER A 54 10.25 -8.04 23.13
CA SER A 54 10.35 -9.03 22.04
C SER A 54 11.54 -8.73 21.14
N ALA A 55 12.20 -9.77 20.61
CA ALA A 55 13.39 -9.62 19.77
C ALA A 55 13.16 -8.75 18.53
N PHE A 56 11.95 -8.81 17.95
CA PHE A 56 11.57 -7.93 16.84
C PHE A 56 10.13 -7.43 16.94
N TYR A 57 9.90 -6.25 16.35
CA TYR A 57 8.60 -5.63 16.15
C TYR A 57 8.45 -5.22 14.68
N SER A 58 7.55 -5.88 13.96
CA SER A 58 7.19 -5.55 12.58
C SER A 58 5.98 -4.62 12.56
N ILE A 59 6.18 -3.40 12.07
CA ILE A 59 5.17 -2.34 12.07
C ILE A 59 4.49 -2.31 10.71
N HIS A 60 3.16 -2.33 10.72
CA HIS A 60 2.31 -2.24 9.53
C HIS A 60 1.45 -0.98 9.59
N VAL A 61 0.71 -0.69 8.50
CA VAL A 61 -0.09 0.54 8.38
C VAL A 61 -1.17 0.66 9.47
N MET A 62 -1.80 -0.45 9.86
CA MET A 62 -2.92 -0.47 10.80
C MET A 62 -2.67 -1.29 12.08
N SER A 63 -1.52 -1.96 12.18
CA SER A 63 -1.19 -2.89 13.25
C SER A 63 0.31 -3.07 13.39
N TYR A 64 0.76 -3.74 14.45
CA TYR A 64 2.12 -4.24 14.57
C TYR A 64 2.09 -5.70 15.03
N CYS A 65 3.13 -6.45 14.69
CA CYS A 65 3.37 -7.80 15.17
C CYS A 65 4.72 -7.85 15.87
N HIS A 66 4.85 -8.72 16.86
CA HIS A 66 6.10 -8.92 17.59
C HIS A 66 6.40 -10.42 17.73
N GLY A 67 7.68 -10.73 17.95
CA GLY A 67 8.11 -12.11 18.06
C GLY A 67 9.57 -12.29 18.42
N THR A 68 10.02 -13.53 18.31
CA THR A 68 11.38 -13.97 18.63
C THR A 68 12.16 -14.37 17.38
N LEU A 69 13.48 -14.24 17.44
CA LEU A 69 14.36 -14.66 16.36
C LEU A 69 14.78 -16.11 16.62
N GLU A 70 14.33 -17.04 15.78
CA GLU A 70 14.84 -18.41 15.80
C GLU A 70 16.13 -18.48 14.97
N THR A 71 17.20 -18.99 15.58
CA THR A 71 18.44 -19.28 14.88
C THR A 71 18.24 -20.54 14.04
N VAL A 72 18.06 -20.36 12.73
CA VAL A 72 18.10 -21.46 11.78
C VAL A 72 19.57 -21.79 11.54
N GLU A 73 20.03 -22.81 12.25
CA GLU A 73 21.37 -23.43 12.17
C GLU A 73 22.56 -22.57 12.65
N PRO A 74 23.56 -23.18 13.33
CA PRO A 74 24.80 -22.50 13.70
C PRO A 74 25.67 -22.27 12.46
N GLY A 75 25.56 -21.08 11.85
CA GLY A 75 26.44 -20.67 10.73
C GLY A 75 25.76 -19.89 9.61
N SER A 76 24.43 -19.81 9.60
CA SER A 76 23.66 -18.97 8.65
C SER A 76 23.31 -17.62 9.27
N SER A 77 23.53 -16.54 8.55
CA SER A 77 23.10 -15.18 8.93
C SER A 77 21.58 -14.94 8.76
N SER A 78 20.81 -15.98 8.46
CA SER A 78 19.36 -15.91 8.26
C SER A 78 18.63 -16.41 9.52
N SER A 79 18.40 -15.52 10.48
CA SER A 79 17.47 -15.78 11.59
C SER A 79 16.03 -15.85 11.06
N ALA A 80 15.35 -16.97 11.28
CA ALA A 80 13.92 -17.07 10.97
C ALA A 80 13.13 -16.30 12.03
N ARG A 81 12.14 -15.52 11.60
CA ARG A 81 11.27 -14.75 12.51
C ARG A 81 10.09 -15.63 12.94
N ASN A 82 9.97 -15.89 14.23
CA ASN A 82 8.79 -16.55 14.80
C ASN A 82 7.86 -15.48 15.39
N VAL A 83 6.70 -15.27 14.77
CA VAL A 83 5.75 -14.23 15.18
C VAL A 83 4.89 -14.73 16.33
N THR A 84 5.11 -14.18 17.53
CA THR A 84 4.39 -14.58 18.75
C THR A 84 2.97 -14.04 18.79
N ALA A 85 2.75 -12.75 18.52
CA ALA A 85 1.43 -12.15 18.53
C ALA A 85 1.37 -10.84 17.72
N CYS A 86 0.16 -10.46 17.31
CA CYS A 86 -0.12 -9.23 16.58
C CYS A 86 -1.17 -8.39 17.33
N SER A 87 -1.02 -7.08 17.24
CA SER A 87 -1.93 -6.11 17.85
C SER A 87 -3.27 -6.05 17.11
N ASN A 88 -4.32 -5.61 17.81
CA ASN A 88 -5.61 -5.30 17.18
C ASN A 88 -5.48 -4.13 16.17
N ARG A 89 -6.16 -4.28 15.03
CA ARG A 89 -6.17 -3.28 13.95
C ARG A 89 -6.80 -1.95 14.42
N LYS A 90 -6.13 -0.84 14.12
CA LYS A 90 -6.64 0.52 14.36
C LYS A 90 -6.54 1.36 13.07
N LEU A 91 -7.60 2.09 12.73
CA LEU A 91 -7.70 2.90 11.50
C LEU A 91 -6.69 4.06 11.41
N LEU A 92 -6.17 4.51 12.54
CA LEU A 92 -5.16 5.56 12.67
C LEU A 92 -4.07 5.12 13.63
N PHE A 93 -3.61 3.89 13.42
CA PHE A 93 -2.52 3.31 14.18
C PHE A 93 -1.26 4.17 14.04
N ALA A 94 -0.56 4.32 15.14
CA ALA A 94 0.79 4.83 15.18
C ALA A 94 1.49 4.07 16.29
N PHE A 95 2.59 3.42 15.93
CA PHE A 95 3.41 2.71 16.90
C PHE A 95 4.01 3.71 17.87
N ASP A 96 3.87 3.45 19.16
CA ASP A 96 4.44 4.25 20.23
C ASP A 96 5.40 3.37 21.03
N PRO A 97 6.72 3.50 20.81
CA PRO A 97 7.72 2.66 21.47
C PRO A 97 7.73 2.85 22.99
N THR A 98 7.29 4.02 23.49
CA THR A 98 7.36 4.33 24.92
C THR A 98 6.41 3.46 25.74
N GLN A 99 5.22 3.12 25.21
CA GLN A 99 4.23 2.32 25.93
C GLN A 99 4.54 0.82 25.95
N GLU A 100 5.32 0.33 24.99
CA GLU A 100 5.60 -1.12 24.84
C GLU A 100 6.93 -1.53 25.50
N TRP A 101 7.87 -0.59 25.67
CA TRP A 101 9.17 -0.86 26.29
C TRP A 101 9.26 -0.55 27.79
N GLU A 102 8.21 0.04 28.37
CA GLU A 102 8.13 0.42 29.80
C GLU A 102 8.48 -0.73 30.77
N ASP A 103 8.14 -1.98 30.42
CA ASP A 103 8.38 -3.16 31.26
C ASP A 103 9.52 -4.07 30.75
N GLY A 104 10.11 -3.74 29.59
CA GLY A 104 10.75 -4.72 28.74
C GLY A 104 12.26 -4.58 28.57
N VAL A 105 12.80 -3.36 28.61
CA VAL A 105 14.22 -3.11 28.34
C VAL A 105 14.87 -2.63 29.64
N SER A 106 15.55 -3.54 30.35
CA SER A 106 16.13 -3.31 31.69
C SER A 106 17.29 -2.30 31.74
N HIS A 107 17.45 -1.45 30.71
CA HIS A 107 18.32 -0.27 30.67
C HIS A 107 17.50 1.01 30.38
N GLY A 108 16.51 1.28 31.23
CA GLY A 108 16.17 2.66 31.56
C GLY A 108 14.68 2.97 31.76
N PRO A 109 14.20 3.15 33.01
CA PRO A 109 13.05 4.02 33.30
C PRO A 109 13.30 5.49 32.90
N ASN A 110 14.49 5.80 32.37
CA ASN A 110 14.81 6.98 31.59
C ASN A 110 15.72 6.58 30.41
N LEU A 111 15.21 5.88 29.39
CA LEU A 111 15.69 6.18 28.03
C LEU A 111 15.24 7.62 27.74
N GLU A 112 16.00 8.60 28.25
CA GLU A 112 15.89 9.99 27.79
C GLU A 112 16.37 9.99 26.34
N TRP A 113 15.50 9.55 25.43
CA TRP A 113 15.66 9.87 24.02
C TRP A 113 15.85 11.38 23.97
N PRO A 114 16.97 11.88 23.39
CA PRO A 114 17.14 13.30 23.17
C PRO A 114 15.86 13.94 22.66
N ARG A 115 15.53 15.16 23.11
CA ARG A 115 14.28 15.85 22.72
C ARG A 115 14.03 15.85 21.20
N VAL A 116 15.11 15.89 20.43
CA VAL A 116 15.11 15.77 18.96
C VAL A 116 14.38 14.50 18.49
N ILE A 117 14.66 13.35 19.11
CA ILE A 117 14.08 12.05 18.74
C ILE A 117 12.63 11.94 19.21
N SER A 118 12.30 12.48 20.39
CA SER A 118 10.90 12.51 20.83
C SER A 118 10.02 13.36 19.91
N ASP A 119 10.56 14.46 19.39
CA ASP A 119 9.87 15.30 18.41
C ASP A 119 9.69 14.55 17.09
N ASP A 120 10.69 13.78 16.64
CA ASP A 120 10.61 12.94 15.45
C ASP A 120 9.63 11.78 15.61
N PHE A 121 9.52 11.17 16.79
CA PHE A 121 8.49 10.17 17.08
C PHE A 121 7.08 10.76 17.02
N HIS A 122 6.90 12.00 17.51
CA HIS A 122 5.63 12.71 17.39
C HIS A 122 5.30 13.01 15.92
N ALA A 123 6.27 13.49 15.14
CA ALA A 123 6.12 13.72 13.70
C ALA A 123 5.81 12.42 12.94
N PHE A 124 6.48 11.33 13.28
CA PHE A 124 6.25 10.00 12.75
C PHE A 124 4.82 9.51 13.00
N ARG A 125 4.31 9.70 14.23
CA ARG A 125 2.92 9.36 14.60
C ARG A 125 1.91 10.12 13.76
N MET A 126 2.10 11.42 13.58
CA MET A 126 1.22 12.25 12.74
C MET A 126 1.29 11.82 11.28
N THR A 127 2.50 11.55 10.79
CA THR A 127 2.77 11.17 9.40
C THR A 127 2.20 9.79 9.04
N THR A 128 2.34 8.80 9.94
CA THR A 128 1.79 7.45 9.76
C THR A 128 0.26 7.46 9.72
N ARG A 129 -0.37 8.29 10.57
CA ARG A 129 -1.83 8.48 10.53
C ARG A 129 -2.28 9.12 9.22
N SER A 130 -1.58 10.15 8.77
CA SER A 130 -1.85 10.79 7.47
C SER A 130 -1.73 9.79 6.32
N MET A 131 -0.66 8.99 6.32
CA MET A 131 -0.45 7.91 5.36
C MET A 131 -1.61 6.92 5.34
N ALA A 132 -2.07 6.46 6.51
CA ALA A 132 -3.20 5.55 6.62
C ALA A 132 -4.50 6.17 6.05
N VAL A 133 -4.76 7.46 6.31
CA VAL A 133 -5.89 8.19 5.72
C VAL A 133 -5.81 8.23 4.20
N MET A 134 -4.64 8.52 3.64
CA MET A 134 -4.45 8.54 2.20
C MET A 134 -4.64 7.16 1.57
N TYR A 135 -4.14 6.08 2.20
CA TYR A 135 -4.42 4.72 1.75
C TYR A 135 -5.92 4.41 1.75
N MET A 136 -6.65 4.81 2.79
CA MET A 136 -8.10 4.58 2.89
C MET A 136 -8.89 5.34 1.82
N ILE A 137 -8.55 6.61 1.59
CA ILE A 137 -9.16 7.43 0.52
C ILE A 137 -8.89 6.80 -0.84
N GLY A 138 -7.64 6.39 -1.10
CA GLY A 138 -7.25 5.68 -2.32
C GLY A 138 -8.07 4.41 -2.55
N VAL A 139 -8.15 3.53 -1.55
CA VAL A 139 -8.96 2.28 -1.64
C VAL A 139 -10.44 2.58 -1.89
N GLY A 140 -11.00 3.58 -1.20
CA GLY A 140 -12.39 4.00 -1.41
C GLY A 140 -12.66 4.50 -2.84
N ALA A 141 -11.74 5.29 -3.39
CA ALA A 141 -11.83 5.79 -4.76
C ALA A 141 -11.73 4.66 -5.80
N ILE A 142 -10.78 3.75 -5.63
CA ILE A 142 -10.59 2.60 -6.54
C ILE A 142 -11.79 1.65 -6.46
N GLY A 143 -12.27 1.36 -5.25
CA GLY A 143 -13.48 0.55 -5.04
C GLY A 143 -14.69 1.17 -5.74
N SER A 144 -14.85 2.50 -5.65
CA SER A 144 -15.90 3.23 -6.34
C SER A 144 -15.78 3.14 -7.87
N ALA A 145 -14.56 3.22 -8.42
CA ALA A 145 -14.31 3.04 -9.84
C ALA A 145 -14.68 1.62 -10.33
N LEU A 146 -14.34 0.59 -9.55
CA LEU A 146 -14.68 -0.80 -9.85
C LEU A 146 -16.19 -1.04 -9.81
N VAL A 147 -16.90 -0.47 -8.82
CA VAL A 147 -18.37 -0.53 -8.76
C VAL A 147 -18.99 0.19 -9.96
N ALA A 148 -18.51 1.40 -10.29
CA ALA A 148 -18.97 2.14 -11.47
C ALA A 148 -18.80 1.31 -12.75
N ARG A 149 -17.72 0.54 -12.85
CA ARG A 149 -17.47 -0.37 -13.97
C ARG A 149 -18.48 -1.51 -14.04
N VAL A 150 -18.75 -2.17 -12.92
CA VAL A 150 -19.77 -3.24 -12.85
C VAL A 150 -21.14 -2.71 -13.24
N VAL A 151 -21.52 -1.52 -12.75
CA VAL A 151 -22.79 -0.88 -13.14
C VAL A 151 -22.83 -0.56 -14.63
N SER A 152 -21.70 -0.19 -15.24
CA SER A 152 -21.61 0.07 -16.69
C SER A 152 -21.87 -1.17 -17.54
N LEU A 153 -21.55 -2.37 -17.04
CA LEU A 153 -21.84 -3.63 -17.73
C LEU A 153 -23.34 -3.96 -17.73
N ILE A 154 -24.09 -3.50 -16.72
CA ILE A 154 -25.53 -3.76 -16.56
C ILE A 154 -26.36 -2.67 -17.24
N ALA A 155 -26.00 -1.41 -17.03
CA ALA A 155 -26.71 -0.23 -17.51
C ALA A 155 -25.73 0.78 -18.11
N PRO A 156 -25.41 0.68 -19.41
CA PRO A 156 -24.43 1.56 -20.05
C PRO A 156 -24.96 2.99 -20.10
N ARG A 157 -24.24 3.93 -19.47
CA ARG A 157 -24.53 5.37 -19.51
C ARG A 157 -23.32 6.15 -20.02
N ARG A 158 -23.58 7.16 -20.87
CA ARG A 158 -22.55 8.00 -21.51
C ARG A 158 -21.59 8.68 -20.52
N GLN A 159 -22.03 9.00 -19.29
CA GLN A 159 -21.20 9.68 -18.29
C GLN A 159 -20.34 8.75 -17.42
N GLN A 160 -20.55 7.43 -17.46
CA GLN A 160 -19.82 6.49 -16.59
C GLN A 160 -18.30 6.49 -16.81
N GLY A 161 -17.84 6.69 -18.05
CA GLY A 161 -16.40 6.76 -18.34
C GLY A 161 -15.71 7.95 -17.68
N LEU A 162 -16.39 9.10 -17.60
CA LEU A 162 -15.84 10.30 -16.94
C LEU A 162 -15.74 10.10 -15.42
N PHE A 163 -16.75 9.50 -14.80
CA PHE A 163 -16.71 9.15 -13.37
C PHE A 163 -15.63 8.11 -13.08
N GLU A 164 -15.50 7.06 -13.89
CA GLU A 164 -14.44 6.05 -13.77
C GLU A 164 -13.05 6.71 -13.84
N PHE A 165 -12.80 7.57 -14.84
CA PHE A 165 -11.56 8.34 -14.93
C PHE A 165 -11.31 9.22 -13.70
N GLY A 166 -12.32 9.96 -13.23
CA GLY A 166 -12.18 10.85 -12.08
C GLY A 166 -11.81 10.10 -10.80
N PHE A 167 -12.47 8.98 -10.52
CA PHE A 167 -12.15 8.14 -9.36
C PHE A 167 -10.77 7.49 -9.47
N LEU A 168 -10.37 7.02 -10.65
CA LEU A 168 -9.04 6.45 -10.87
C LEU A 168 -7.93 7.49 -10.66
N LEU A 169 -8.12 8.70 -11.19
CA LEU A 169 -7.16 9.80 -11.01
C LEU A 169 -7.04 10.20 -9.54
N PHE A 170 -8.16 10.36 -8.85
CA PHE A 170 -8.17 10.69 -7.42
C PHE A 170 -7.50 9.59 -6.57
N GLY A 171 -7.80 8.32 -6.87
CA GLY A 171 -7.15 7.18 -6.23
C GLY A 171 -5.64 7.12 -6.50
N ALA A 172 -5.22 7.36 -7.74
CA ALA A 172 -3.81 7.38 -8.12
C ALA A 172 -3.02 8.47 -7.38
N LEU A 173 -3.56 9.69 -7.29
CA LEU A 173 -2.94 10.79 -6.56
C LEU A 173 -2.85 10.49 -5.07
N SER A 174 -3.94 10.02 -4.47
CA SER A 174 -3.99 9.70 -3.04
C SER A 174 -3.00 8.59 -2.67
N LEU A 175 -2.94 7.50 -3.45
CA LEU A 175 -1.98 6.42 -3.21
C LEU A 175 -0.54 6.83 -3.50
N SER A 176 -0.27 7.65 -4.51
CA SER A 176 1.08 8.16 -4.76
C SER A 176 1.58 8.98 -3.56
N ILE A 177 0.74 9.84 -2.98
CA ILE A 177 1.08 10.58 -1.75
C ILE A 177 1.34 9.61 -0.60
N ALA A 178 0.50 8.59 -0.41
CA ALA A 178 0.71 7.58 0.62
C ALA A 178 2.01 6.78 0.43
N SER A 179 2.37 6.42 -0.81
CA SER A 179 3.62 5.74 -1.15
C SER A 179 4.84 6.61 -0.89
N ILE A 180 4.76 7.92 -1.19
CA ILE A 180 5.84 8.87 -0.87
C ILE A 180 6.05 8.93 0.64
N ILE A 181 4.97 9.10 1.41
CA ILE A 181 5.05 9.14 2.87
C ILE A 181 5.65 7.84 3.44
N ALA A 182 5.21 6.69 2.93
CA ALA A 182 5.78 5.39 3.30
C ALA A 182 7.29 5.30 3.02
N THR A 183 7.72 5.85 1.89
CA THR A 183 9.14 5.87 1.48
C THR A 183 9.97 6.75 2.41
N VAL A 184 9.46 7.94 2.77
CA VAL A 184 10.11 8.83 3.73
C VAL A 184 10.24 8.15 5.09
N ILE A 185 9.17 7.53 5.58
CA ILE A 185 9.20 6.75 6.82
C ILE A 185 10.24 5.63 6.72
N ALA A 186 10.22 4.84 5.65
CA ALA A 186 11.10 3.71 5.47
C ALA A 186 12.59 4.09 5.53
N PHE A 187 12.99 5.23 4.96
CA PHE A 187 14.38 5.63 4.95
C PHE A 187 14.76 6.50 6.16
N GLU A 188 14.08 7.63 6.36
CA GLU A 188 14.46 8.62 7.38
C GLU A 188 14.31 8.06 8.80
N PHE A 189 13.22 7.35 9.08
CA PHE A 189 12.97 6.84 10.41
C PHE A 189 13.91 5.67 10.77
N VAL A 190 14.21 4.82 9.78
CA VAL A 190 15.13 3.70 9.96
C VAL A 190 16.54 4.21 10.18
N ASP A 191 16.99 5.20 9.41
CA ASP A 191 18.30 5.81 9.58
C ASP A 191 18.41 6.53 10.93
N LEU A 192 17.36 7.25 11.35
CA LEU A 192 17.31 7.90 12.67
C LEU A 192 17.45 6.88 13.82
N ILE A 193 16.74 5.75 13.74
CA ILE A 193 16.81 4.70 14.77
C ILE A 193 18.18 4.04 14.76
N ASN A 194 18.73 3.70 13.59
CA ASN A 194 20.05 3.07 13.51
C ASN A 194 21.17 4.01 14.00
N ALA A 195 21.03 5.33 13.79
CA ALA A 195 22.01 6.31 14.28
C ALA A 195 22.01 6.44 15.81
N HIS A 196 20.84 6.32 16.46
CA HIS A 196 20.71 6.52 17.91
C HIS A 196 20.61 5.21 18.72
N GLY A 197 20.38 4.08 18.06
CA GLY A 197 20.20 2.77 18.65
C GLY A 197 21.50 1.98 18.89
N ASP A 198 22.64 2.44 18.37
CA ASP A 198 23.94 1.75 18.47
C ASP A 198 24.38 1.53 19.93
N GLY A 199 24.12 2.50 20.81
CA GLY A 199 24.43 2.40 22.25
C GLY A 199 23.54 1.43 23.04
N SER A 200 22.37 1.08 22.50
CA SER A 200 21.37 0.22 23.16
C SER A 200 21.10 -1.09 22.42
N ASN A 201 21.89 -1.39 21.38
CA ASN A 201 21.73 -2.56 20.50
C ASN A 201 20.33 -2.65 19.83
N VAL A 202 19.72 -1.49 19.58
CA VAL A 202 18.45 -1.37 18.86
C VAL A 202 18.75 -1.02 17.41
N SER A 203 18.14 -1.74 16.46
CA SER A 203 18.31 -1.50 15.02
C SER A 203 16.97 -1.53 14.31
N ALA A 204 16.84 -0.82 13.20
CA ALA A 204 15.66 -0.83 12.35
C ALA A 204 16.02 -1.25 10.92
N LYS A 205 15.06 -1.87 10.24
CA LYS A 205 15.13 -2.22 8.82
C LYS A 205 13.82 -1.88 8.14
N TYR A 206 13.87 -1.29 6.96
CA TYR A 206 12.67 -1.01 6.17
C TYR A 206 12.14 -2.24 5.43
N GLY A 207 10.86 -2.22 5.09
CA GLY A 207 10.21 -3.31 4.38
C GLY A 207 10.23 -3.16 2.85
N ASP A 208 11.20 -3.82 2.21
CA ASP A 208 11.35 -3.83 0.75
C ASP A 208 10.07 -4.27 0.01
N LYS A 209 9.41 -5.32 0.52
CA LYS A 209 8.19 -5.88 -0.12
C LYS A 209 7.03 -4.89 -0.03
N PHE A 210 6.89 -4.21 1.10
CA PHE A 210 5.85 -3.19 1.28
C PHE A 210 6.05 -2.03 0.29
N LEU A 211 7.28 -1.51 0.19
CA LEU A 211 7.62 -0.46 -0.78
C LEU A 211 7.35 -0.90 -2.22
N GLY A 212 7.74 -2.12 -2.57
CA GLY A 212 7.46 -2.70 -3.88
C GLY A 212 5.95 -2.77 -4.18
N MET A 213 5.14 -3.23 -3.24
CA MET A 213 3.69 -3.36 -3.43
C MET A 213 2.99 -2.01 -3.53
N THR A 214 3.35 -1.03 -2.71
CA THR A 214 2.72 0.30 -2.75
C THR A 214 3.05 1.04 -4.05
N TRP A 215 4.32 1.01 -4.48
CA TRP A 215 4.73 1.63 -5.75
C TRP A 215 4.17 0.90 -6.97
N ALA A 216 4.04 -0.44 -6.92
CA ALA A 216 3.36 -1.20 -7.96
C ALA A 216 1.88 -0.80 -8.07
N SER A 217 1.18 -0.66 -6.95
CA SER A 217 -0.20 -0.18 -6.93
C SER A 217 -0.34 1.22 -7.53
N ALA A 218 0.50 2.17 -7.10
CA ALA A 218 0.51 3.53 -7.63
C ALA A 218 0.77 3.55 -9.15
N GLY A 219 1.78 2.81 -9.62
CA GLY A 219 2.10 2.69 -11.04
C GLY A 219 0.96 2.09 -11.87
N LEU A 220 0.32 1.02 -11.38
CA LEU A 220 -0.83 0.39 -12.05
C LEU A 220 -2.02 1.35 -12.19
N LEU A 221 -2.28 2.18 -11.18
CA LEU A 221 -3.35 3.18 -11.24
C LEU A 221 -3.03 4.36 -12.12
N LEU A 222 -1.77 4.79 -12.18
CA LEU A 222 -1.34 5.80 -13.14
C LEU A 222 -1.55 5.31 -14.58
N VAL A 223 -1.10 4.09 -14.88
CA VAL A 223 -1.30 3.45 -16.20
C VAL A 223 -2.80 3.25 -16.52
N GLY A 224 -3.59 2.84 -15.53
CA GLY A 224 -5.05 2.73 -15.63
C GLY A 224 -5.73 4.07 -15.91
N SER A 225 -5.31 5.12 -15.20
CA SER A 225 -5.83 6.48 -15.37
C SER A 225 -5.52 7.05 -16.75
N ILE A 226 -4.29 6.87 -17.25
CA ILE A 226 -3.90 7.26 -18.61
C ILE A 226 -4.73 6.50 -19.65
N SER A 227 -4.93 5.19 -19.45
CA SER A 227 -5.73 4.38 -20.37
C SER A 227 -7.21 4.79 -20.37
N SER A 228 -7.75 5.11 -19.21
CA SER A 228 -9.12 5.63 -19.06
C SER A 228 -9.26 7.01 -19.74
N PHE A 229 -8.28 7.89 -19.58
CA PHE A 229 -8.23 9.19 -20.27
C PHE A 229 -8.27 9.03 -21.80
N ILE A 230 -7.45 8.14 -22.36
CA ILE A 230 -7.43 7.87 -23.81
C ILE A 230 -8.79 7.34 -24.28
N ASN A 231 -9.41 6.45 -23.51
CA ASN A 231 -10.71 5.88 -23.87
C ASN A 231 -11.84 6.92 -23.85
N VAL A 232 -11.85 7.81 -22.86
CA VAL A 232 -12.91 8.81 -22.69
C VAL A 232 -12.73 9.98 -23.65
N PHE A 233 -11.55 10.59 -23.70
CA PHE A 233 -11.33 11.85 -24.41
C PHE A 233 -10.86 11.64 -25.85
N VAL A 234 -9.91 10.73 -26.10
CA VAL A 234 -9.37 10.57 -27.46
C VAL A 234 -10.33 9.75 -28.33
N ARG A 235 -10.82 8.61 -27.82
CA ARG A 235 -11.72 7.74 -28.59
C ARG A 235 -13.17 8.18 -28.55
N GLY A 236 -13.60 8.86 -27.49
CA GLY A 236 -14.95 9.43 -27.42
C GLY A 236 -15.19 10.57 -28.42
N MET A 237 -14.12 11.18 -28.97
CA MET A 237 -14.19 12.23 -29.99
C MET A 237 -14.21 11.71 -31.44
N GLN A 238 -14.01 10.41 -31.69
CA GLN A 238 -14.11 9.87 -33.05
C GLN A 238 -15.58 9.75 -33.48
N PRO A 239 -16.00 10.42 -34.57
CA PRO A 239 -17.35 10.23 -35.12
C PRO A 239 -17.49 8.79 -35.61
N GLU A 240 -18.67 8.20 -35.39
CA GLU A 240 -19.01 6.88 -35.90
C GLU A 240 -18.85 6.88 -37.44
N PRO A 241 -18.11 5.92 -38.04
CA PRO A 241 -17.97 5.86 -39.49
C PRO A 241 -19.36 5.76 -40.12
N ALA A 242 -19.67 6.65 -41.08
CA ALA A 242 -20.94 6.63 -41.77
C ALA A 242 -21.21 5.22 -42.36
N PRO A 243 -22.45 4.71 -42.28
CA PRO A 243 -22.79 3.43 -42.89
C PRO A 243 -22.38 3.44 -44.36
N ALA A 244 -21.70 2.37 -44.82
CA ALA A 244 -21.31 2.26 -46.21
C ALA A 244 -22.58 2.36 -47.09
N PRO A 245 -22.55 3.15 -48.18
CA PRO A 245 -23.70 3.26 -49.06
C PRO A 245 -24.08 1.87 -49.59
N PRO A 246 -25.39 1.58 -49.75
CA PRO A 246 -25.83 0.34 -50.36
C PRO A 246 -25.16 0.19 -51.71
N LYS A 247 -24.65 -1.01 -51.99
CA LYS A 247 -24.11 -1.33 -53.32
C LYS A 247 -25.30 -1.28 -54.27
N ASP A 248 -25.33 -0.29 -55.15
CA ASP A 248 -26.29 -0.26 -56.24
C ASP A 248 -26.11 -1.57 -57.04
N GLU A 249 -27.16 -2.39 -57.05
CA GLU A 249 -27.23 -3.57 -57.89
C GLU A 249 -27.20 -3.07 -59.35
N GLU A 250 -26.23 -3.57 -60.12
CA GLU A 250 -26.09 -3.29 -61.55
C GLU A 250 -27.42 -3.60 -62.26
N GLU A 251 -28.11 -2.55 -62.68
CA GLU A 251 -29.21 -2.61 -63.64
C GLU A 251 -28.59 -3.01 -64.98
N GLY A 252 -28.68 -4.31 -65.29
CA GLY A 252 -28.23 -4.87 -66.56
C GLY A 252 -29.10 -4.35 -67.70
N ASP A 253 -28.46 -3.66 -68.64
CA ASP A 253 -28.94 -3.46 -70.00
C ASP A 253 -29.25 -4.84 -70.63
N GLU A 254 -30.52 -5.06 -71.00
CA GLU A 254 -30.91 -6.07 -72.00
C GLU A 254 -31.26 -5.35 -73.30
N ASP A 255 -30.40 -5.54 -74.31
CA ASP A 255 -30.68 -5.38 -75.74
C ASP A 255 -31.62 -6.47 -76.27
#